data_AF-A0A919TYB8-F1
#
_entry.id   AF-A0A919TYB8-F1
#
_cell.length_a   1.000
_cell.length_b   1.000
_cell.length_c   1.000
_cell.angle_alpha   90.00
_cell.angle_beta   90.00
_cell.angle_gamma   90.00
#
_symmetry.space_group_name_H-M   'P 1'
#
loop_
_entity.id
_entity.type
_entity.pdbx_description
1 polymer ?
#
loop_
_entity_poly.entity_id
_entity_poly.type
_entity_poly.pdbx_seq_one_letter_code
_entity_poly.pdbx_strand_id
1 'polypeptide(L)'
;MKRKWFWFAGLFVALVLAGVVSNFASSSPDGLDAAARQGCTFNADDEITGGTCMAQQEKGHQLGGSPLADYGIKGIDNPYLSTGLAGVAGVLLTFAIGGGLFWVARRRTPA
;
A
#
# COMPACT_ATOMS: atom_id res chain seq x y z
N MET A 1 6.32 -27.36 -17.89
CA MET A 1 6.59 -27.00 -16.48
C MET A 1 7.13 -25.57 -16.28
N LYS A 2 7.91 -25.00 -17.22
CA LYS A 2 8.52 -23.66 -17.05
C LYS A 2 7.53 -22.47 -16.93
N ARG A 3 6.38 -22.49 -17.63
CA ARG A 3 5.41 -21.37 -17.59
C ARG A 3 4.67 -21.23 -16.26
N LYS A 4 4.21 -22.32 -15.65
CA LYS A 4 3.51 -22.26 -14.35
C LYS A 4 4.47 -21.83 -13.23
N TRP A 5 5.71 -22.30 -13.28
CA TRP A 5 6.76 -21.92 -12.34
C TRP A 5 7.00 -20.42 -12.32
N PHE A 6 7.06 -19.76 -13.48
CA PHE A 6 7.24 -18.30 -13.56
C PHE A 6 6.15 -17.54 -12.79
N TRP A 7 4.88 -17.93 -12.95
CA TRP A 7 3.77 -17.30 -12.23
C TRP A 7 3.85 -17.51 -10.72
N PHE A 8 4.16 -18.73 -10.27
CA PHE A 8 4.28 -19.01 -8.84
C PHE A 8 5.49 -18.32 -8.21
N ALA A 9 6.63 -18.29 -8.92
CA ALA A 9 7.83 -17.59 -8.46
C ALA A 9 7.58 -16.08 -8.36
N GLY A 10 6.97 -15.48 -9.39
CA GLY A 10 6.62 -14.05 -9.37
C GLY A 10 5.63 -13.71 -8.25
N LEU A 11 4.58 -14.51 -8.06
CA LEU A 11 3.64 -14.34 -6.95
C LEU A 11 4.34 -14.47 -5.59
N PHE A 12 5.21 -15.46 -5.43
CA PHE A 12 5.96 -15.65 -4.19
C PHE A 12 6.84 -14.44 -3.88
N VAL A 13 7.60 -13.94 -4.86
CA VAL A 13 8.41 -12.72 -4.70
C VAL A 13 7.53 -11.53 -4.32
N ALA A 14 6.38 -11.34 -4.98
CA ALA A 14 5.46 -10.26 -4.65
C ALA A 14 4.92 -10.36 -3.21
N LEU A 15 4.59 -11.57 -2.73
CA LEU A 15 4.15 -11.80 -1.36
C LEU A 15 5.25 -11.51 -0.33
N VAL A 16 6.50 -11.90 -0.60
CA VAL A 16 7.64 -11.60 0.27
C VAL A 16 7.89 -10.10 0.33
N LEU A 17 7.85 -9.41 -0.82
CA LEU A 17 8.02 -7.96 -0.87
C LEU A 17 6.91 -7.24 -0.10
N ALA A 18 5.66 -7.63 -0.31
CA ALA A 18 4.50 -6.99 0.32
C ALA A 18 4.37 -7.28 1.82
N GLY A 19 4.67 -8.51 2.25
CA GLY A 19 4.50 -8.93 3.63
C GLY A 19 5.70 -8.67 4.55
N VAL A 20 6.92 -8.66 3.99
CA VAL A 20 8.15 -8.60 4.79
C VAL A 20 8.97 -7.36 4.45
N VAL A 21 9.37 -7.20 3.18
CA VAL A 21 10.32 -6.14 2.80
C VAL A 21 9.73 -4.74 2.94
N SER A 22 8.42 -4.59 2.73
CA SER A 22 7.66 -3.34 2.92
C SER A 22 7.81 -2.73 4.31
N ASN A 23 7.97 -3.56 5.35
CA ASN A 23 8.16 -3.10 6.73
C ASN A 23 9.48 -2.33 6.94
N PHE A 24 10.41 -2.43 6.00
CA PHE A 24 11.68 -1.72 6.00
C PHE A 24 11.68 -0.53 5.04
N ALA A 25 10.50 -0.08 4.60
CA ALA A 25 10.37 1.14 3.82
C ALA A 25 10.91 2.36 4.59
N SER A 26 11.50 3.31 3.87
CA SER A 26 12.07 4.52 4.48
C SER A 26 10.99 5.34 5.18
N SER A 27 11.31 5.84 6.38
CA SER A 27 10.47 6.79 7.11
C SER A 27 10.70 8.25 6.70
N SER A 28 11.63 8.51 5.78
CA SER A 28 11.87 9.86 5.26
C SER A 28 10.70 10.34 4.40
N PRO A 29 10.32 11.64 4.44
CA PRO A 29 9.29 12.17 3.58
C PRO A 29 9.65 11.93 2.11
N ASP A 30 8.67 11.48 1.34
CA ASP A 30 8.84 11.29 -0.09
C ASP A 30 8.83 12.65 -0.82
N GLY A 31 8.96 12.63 -2.15
CA GLY A 31 8.98 13.89 -2.92
C GLY A 31 7.69 14.68 -2.82
N LEU A 32 6.55 14.01 -2.66
CA LEU A 32 5.24 14.66 -2.54
C LEU A 32 5.08 15.27 -1.16
N ASP A 33 5.39 14.53 -0.11
CA ASP A 33 5.36 15.00 1.28
C ASP A 33 6.34 16.15 1.48
N ALA A 34 7.56 16.03 0.96
CA ALA A 34 8.55 17.10 1.03
C ALA A 34 8.04 18.39 0.37
N ALA A 35 7.39 18.29 -0.81
CA ALA A 35 6.78 19.44 -1.48
C ALA A 35 5.57 19.99 -0.70
N ALA A 36 4.73 19.11 -0.15
CA ALA A 36 3.54 19.50 0.62
C ALA A 36 3.90 20.23 1.92
N ARG A 37 5.06 19.92 2.49
CA ARG A 37 5.61 20.53 3.72
C ARG A 37 6.38 21.84 3.48
N GLN A 38 6.66 22.22 2.22
CA GLN A 38 7.36 23.47 1.93
C GLN A 38 6.60 24.70 2.45
N GLY A 39 7.28 25.54 3.24
CA GLY A 39 6.69 26.73 3.84
C GLY A 39 6.06 26.50 5.22
N CYS A 40 6.08 25.27 5.75
CA CYS A 40 5.72 24.96 7.13
C CYS A 40 6.94 24.92 8.05
N THR A 41 6.70 25.20 9.33
CA THR A 41 7.69 25.04 10.40
C THR A 41 7.34 23.82 11.24
N PHE A 42 8.34 23.02 11.60
CA PHE A 42 8.19 21.77 12.35
C PHE A 42 8.87 21.85 13.72
N ASN A 43 8.33 21.15 14.72
CA ASN A 43 9.03 20.95 16.00
C ASN A 43 10.01 19.77 15.92
N ALA A 44 10.61 19.39 17.06
CA ALA A 44 11.51 18.24 17.15
C ALA A 44 10.81 16.88 16.91
N ASP A 45 9.48 16.85 17.03
CA ASP A 45 8.61 15.68 16.86
C ASP A 45 7.95 15.62 15.46
N ASP A 46 8.39 16.48 14.53
CA ASP A 46 7.93 16.55 13.13
C ASP A 46 6.46 16.98 12.96
N GLU A 47 5.90 17.69 13.95
CA GLU A 47 4.57 18.28 13.90
C GLU A 47 4.60 19.73 13.39
N ILE A 48 3.58 20.12 12.62
CA ILE A 48 3.46 21.48 12.07
C ILE A 48 3.13 22.48 13.18
N THR A 49 4.05 23.41 13.43
CA THR A 49 3.92 24.47 14.45
C THR A 49 3.55 25.83 13.88
N GLY A 50 3.62 26.00 12.56
CA GLY A 50 3.39 27.28 11.90
C GLY A 50 3.72 27.27 10.41
N GLY A 51 3.73 28.47 9.82
CA GLY A 51 3.93 28.68 8.38
C GLY A 51 2.66 28.53 7.56
N THR A 52 2.82 28.49 6.23
CA THR A 52 1.72 28.28 5.28
C THR A 52 2.18 27.24 4.26
N CYS A 53 1.61 26.04 4.32
CA CYS A 53 1.91 24.96 3.39
C CYS A 53 0.67 24.09 3.11
N MET A 54 0.76 23.20 2.13
CA MET A 54 -0.35 22.32 1.73
C MET A 54 -0.70 21.31 2.82
N ALA A 55 0.29 20.82 3.57
CA ALA A 55 0.08 19.81 4.61
C ALA A 55 -0.87 20.28 5.74
N GLN A 56 -1.03 21.60 5.97
CA GLN A 56 -2.00 22.11 6.96
C GLN A 56 -3.47 21.85 6.57
N GLN A 57 -3.73 21.60 5.29
CA GLN A 57 -5.08 21.34 4.79
C GLN A 57 -5.40 19.84 4.73
N GLU A 58 -4.52 18.98 5.27
CA GLU A 58 -4.81 17.56 5.40
C GLU A 58 -6.09 17.36 6.23
N LYS A 59 -7.00 16.54 5.69
CA LYS A 59 -8.26 16.20 6.34
C LYS A 59 -8.39 14.69 6.35
N GLY A 60 -9.06 14.18 7.38
CA GLY A 60 -9.42 12.77 7.43
C GLY A 60 -10.19 12.35 6.17
N HIS A 61 -9.69 11.34 5.47
CA HIS A 61 -10.38 10.74 4.34
C HIS A 61 -11.62 9.95 4.78
N GLN A 62 -12.61 9.83 3.89
CA GLN A 62 -13.88 9.11 4.15
C GLN A 62 -13.69 7.63 4.51
N LEU A 63 -12.55 7.05 4.11
CA LEU A 63 -12.20 5.66 4.38
C LEU A 63 -11.35 5.49 5.64
N GLY A 64 -11.13 6.53 6.45
CA GLY A 64 -10.33 6.41 7.68
C GLY A 64 -10.91 5.47 8.73
N GLY A 65 -12.21 5.20 8.67
CA GLY A 65 -12.84 4.17 9.51
C GLY A 65 -12.75 2.74 8.96
N SER A 66 -12.20 2.57 7.76
CA SER A 66 -12.10 1.27 7.06
C SER A 66 -11.17 0.30 7.80
N PRO A 67 -11.44 -1.01 7.74
CA PRO A 67 -10.52 -2.01 8.29
C PRO A 67 -9.14 -2.03 7.63
N LEU A 68 -8.97 -1.38 6.46
CA LEU A 68 -7.70 -1.29 5.72
C LEU A 68 -7.13 0.13 5.63
N ALA A 69 -7.56 1.04 6.52
CA ALA A 69 -7.01 2.40 6.58
C ALA A 69 -5.53 2.37 6.98
N ASP A 70 -4.78 3.41 6.59
CA ASP A 70 -3.38 3.62 6.97
C ASP A 70 -2.46 2.42 6.67
N TYR A 71 -2.78 1.69 5.59
CA TYR A 71 -2.06 0.48 5.15
C TYR A 71 -2.05 -0.69 6.16
N GLY A 72 -2.87 -0.65 7.21
CA GLY A 72 -2.96 -1.70 8.23
C GLY A 72 -4.25 -2.52 8.18
N ILE A 73 -4.41 -3.46 9.12
CA ILE A 73 -5.65 -4.17 9.41
C ILE A 73 -6.14 -3.76 10.80
N LYS A 74 -7.35 -3.21 10.87
CA LYS A 74 -8.00 -2.84 12.14
C LYS A 74 -8.12 -4.06 13.06
N GLY A 75 -7.67 -3.90 14.31
CA GLY A 75 -7.71 -4.94 15.34
C GLY A 75 -6.44 -5.78 15.45
N ILE A 76 -5.38 -5.45 14.69
CA ILE A 76 -4.05 -6.04 14.85
C ILE A 76 -3.11 -4.97 15.44
N ASP A 77 -2.72 -5.14 16.70
CA ASP A 77 -1.91 -4.16 17.44
C ASP A 77 -0.45 -4.13 16.99
N ASN A 78 0.07 -5.25 16.44
CA ASN A 78 1.44 -5.29 15.93
C ASN A 78 1.50 -4.62 14.55
N PRO A 79 2.14 -3.44 14.42
CA PRO A 79 2.14 -2.68 13.17
C PRO A 79 2.80 -3.44 12.03
N TYR A 80 3.88 -4.19 12.31
CA TYR A 80 4.58 -4.97 11.28
C TYR A 80 3.72 -6.08 10.71
N LEU A 81 2.98 -6.76 11.58
CA LEU A 81 2.07 -7.83 11.19
C LEU A 81 0.85 -7.28 10.46
N SER A 82 0.31 -6.15 10.94
CA SER A 82 -0.84 -5.46 10.39
C SER A 82 -0.58 -4.99 8.95
N THR A 83 0.50 -4.25 8.74
CA THR A 83 0.91 -3.75 7.41
C THR A 83 1.28 -4.89 6.46
N GLY A 84 2.01 -5.90 6.95
CA GLY A 84 2.38 -7.05 6.13
C GLY A 84 1.17 -7.84 5.64
N LEU A 85 0.19 -8.08 6.52
CA LEU A 85 -1.05 -8.80 6.15
C LEU A 85 -1.92 -7.99 5.20
N ALA A 86 -2.04 -6.67 5.40
CA ALA A 86 -2.74 -5.79 4.47
C ALA A 86 -2.11 -5.84 3.06
N GLY A 87 -0.78 -5.78 2.98
CA GLY A 87 -0.03 -5.92 1.73
C GLY A 87 -0.27 -7.26 1.03
N VAL A 88 -0.16 -8.37 1.78
CA VAL A 88 -0.43 -9.73 1.26
C VAL A 88 -1.86 -9.86 0.74
N ALA A 89 -2.84 -9.35 1.49
CA ALA A 89 -4.25 -9.36 1.07
C ALA A 89 -4.45 -8.58 -0.24
N GLY A 90 -3.82 -7.41 -0.38
CA GLY A 90 -3.86 -6.61 -1.61
C GLY A 90 -3.28 -7.33 -2.83
N VAL A 91 -2.13 -8.01 -2.68
CA VAL A 91 -1.51 -8.82 -3.75
C VAL A 91 -2.45 -9.95 -4.18
N LEU A 92 -2.98 -10.72 -3.22
CA LEU A 92 -3.88 -11.83 -3.51
C LEU A 92 -5.17 -11.37 -4.20
N LEU A 93 -5.75 -10.27 -3.73
CA LEU A 93 -6.94 -9.67 -4.33
C LEU A 93 -6.70 -9.25 -5.78
N THR A 94 -5.55 -8.61 -6.04
CA THR A 94 -5.18 -8.17 -7.39
C THR A 94 -4.97 -9.36 -8.33
N PHE A 95 -4.29 -10.40 -7.88
CA PHE A 95 -4.12 -11.65 -8.64
C PHE A 95 -5.45 -12.36 -8.91
N ALA A 96 -6.35 -12.39 -7.92
CA ALA A 96 -7.67 -12.98 -8.08
C ALA A 96 -8.51 -12.23 -9.13
N ILE A 97 -8.54 -10.90 -9.06
CA ILE A 97 -9.28 -10.07 -10.01
C ILE A 97 -8.67 -10.20 -11.41
N GLY A 98 -7.36 -9.97 -11.56
CA GLY A 98 -6.67 -10.05 -12.85
C GLY A 98 -6.75 -11.43 -13.49
N GLY A 99 -6.53 -12.49 -12.70
CA GLY A 99 -6.66 -13.87 -13.15
C GLY A 99 -8.10 -14.25 -13.52
N GLY A 100 -9.08 -13.78 -12.74
CA GLY A 100 -10.50 -13.95 -13.02
C GLY A 100 -10.92 -13.27 -14.32
N LEU A 101 -10.53 -12.01 -14.51
CA LEU A 101 -10.79 -11.25 -15.74
C LEU A 101 -10.15 -11.92 -16.96
N PHE A 102 -8.89 -12.34 -16.86
CA PHE A 102 -8.21 -13.06 -17.93
C PHE A 102 -8.92 -14.37 -18.28
N TRP A 103 -9.37 -15.12 -17.27
CA TRP A 103 -10.08 -16.37 -17.47
C TRP A 103 -11.45 -16.16 -18.14
N VAL A 104 -12.19 -15.11 -17.76
CA VAL A 104 -13.44 -14.72 -18.43
C VAL A 104 -13.16 -14.28 -19.87
N ALA A 105 -12.14 -13.46 -20.10
CA ALA A 105 -11.78 -12.97 -21.42
C ALA A 105 -11.36 -14.11 -22.37
N ARG A 106 -10.57 -15.09 -21.90
CA ARG A 106 -10.16 -16.24 -22.74
C ARG A 106 -11.35 -17.10 -23.18
N ARG A 107 -12.45 -17.08 -22.42
CA ARG A 107 -13.66 -17.84 -22.73
C ARG A 107 -14.51 -17.19 -23.81
N ARG A 108 -14.25 -15.93 -24.16
CA ARG A 108 -14.89 -15.28 -25.30
C ARG A 108 -14.20 -15.78 -26.57
N THR A 109 -14.92 -16.55 -27.37
CA THR A 109 -14.52 -16.87 -28.74
C THR A 109 -14.39 -15.53 -29.49
N PRO A 110 -13.28 -15.23 -30.17
CA PRO A 110 -13.21 -14.06 -31.02
C PRO A 110 -14.33 -14.15 -32.06
N ALA A 111 -15.04 -13.03 -32.27
CA ALA A 111 -16.03 -12.89 -33.34
C ALA A 111 -15.36 -12.90 -34.71
#